data_AF-A0A849DS79-F1
#
_entry.id   AF-A0A849DS79-F1
#
_cell.length_a   1.000
_cell.length_b   1.000
_cell.length_c   1.000
_cell.angle_alpha   90.00
_cell.angle_beta   90.00
_cell.angle_gamma   90.00
#
_symmetry.space_group_name_H-M   'P 1'
#
loop_
_entity.id
_entity.type
_entity.pdbx_description
1 polymer ?
#
loop_
_entity_poly.entity_id
_entity_poly.type
_entity_poly.pdbx_seq_one_letter_code
_entity_poly.pdbx_strand_id
1 'polypeptide(L)'
;MIKIDWVRIGFLATASVVAFSVGKASAEEVTVTINDVKVEDTVYTPYYEIQTEQDHQQGSAQKWIRLGVYFTTEGGWIDEIDITQLAVIKGDKAEKDITLSEKVHYINIEPGDHYVYVYLHPSYVKRYEIDAFDLDSAAFIAVDGKVVATKETSKDSPKGWSLDRSNQRKGYLLNHAETPFWFVNYDFKEIIKTEK
;
A
#
# COMPACT_ATOMS: atom_id res chain seq x y z
N MET A 1 -39.64 -69.54 47.33
CA MET A 1 -38.85 -68.33 47.62
C MET A 1 -37.57 -68.43 46.78
N ILE A 2 -37.49 -67.65 45.71
CA ILE A 2 -36.51 -67.78 44.61
C ILE A 2 -35.34 -66.82 44.89
N LYS A 3 -34.10 -67.28 44.78
CA LYS A 3 -32.89 -66.42 44.77
C LYS A 3 -32.24 -66.52 43.39
N ILE A 4 -32.02 -65.35 42.78
CA ILE A 4 -31.51 -65.14 41.43
C ILE A 4 -30.02 -64.78 41.55
N ASP A 5 -29.18 -65.52 40.83
CA ASP A 5 -27.74 -65.27 40.70
C ASP A 5 -27.47 -64.15 39.70
N TRP A 6 -26.60 -63.20 40.09
CA TRP A 6 -26.18 -62.08 39.26
C TRP A 6 -24.84 -62.38 38.59
N VAL A 7 -24.87 -62.64 37.29
CA VAL A 7 -23.69 -62.71 36.42
C VAL A 7 -23.32 -61.29 35.98
N ARG A 8 -22.12 -60.82 36.33
CA ARG A 8 -21.56 -59.56 35.83
C ARG A 8 -20.74 -59.83 34.57
N ILE A 9 -21.25 -59.37 33.43
CA ILE A 9 -20.54 -59.32 32.15
C ILE A 9 -19.80 -57.97 32.08
N GLY A 10 -18.46 -58.01 32.06
CA GLY A 10 -17.62 -56.84 31.85
C GLY A 10 -17.37 -56.62 30.35
N PHE A 11 -17.82 -55.48 29.82
CA PHE A 11 -17.44 -55.00 28.49
C PHE A 11 -16.15 -54.17 28.60
N LEU A 12 -15.06 -54.65 27.98
CA LEU A 12 -13.88 -53.82 27.70
C LEU A 12 -14.11 -53.09 26.37
N ALA A 13 -14.24 -51.77 26.42
CA ALA A 13 -14.23 -50.92 25.23
C ALA A 13 -12.79 -50.42 24.98
N THR A 14 -12.15 -50.94 23.94
CA THR A 14 -10.86 -50.43 23.42
C THR A 14 -11.11 -49.21 22.55
N ALA A 15 -10.81 -48.03 23.07
CA ALA A 15 -10.80 -46.78 22.31
C ALA A 15 -9.48 -46.67 21.52
N SER A 16 -9.54 -46.92 20.21
CA SER A 16 -8.43 -46.65 19.29
C SER A 16 -8.39 -45.16 18.98
N VAL A 17 -7.39 -44.45 19.49
CA VAL A 17 -7.12 -43.04 19.15
C VAL A 17 -6.41 -43.02 17.80
N VAL A 18 -7.12 -42.59 16.75
CA VAL A 18 -6.52 -42.29 15.45
C VAL A 18 -5.83 -40.94 15.56
N ALA A 19 -4.50 -40.95 15.63
CA ALA A 19 -3.69 -39.74 15.56
C ALA A 19 -3.70 -39.21 14.12
N PHE A 20 -4.53 -38.20 13.84
CA PHE A 20 -4.41 -37.41 12.62
C PHE A 20 -3.17 -36.51 12.74
N SER A 21 -2.10 -36.89 12.05
CA SER A 21 -0.98 -35.99 11.80
C SER A 21 -1.43 -34.93 10.79
N VAL A 22 -1.83 -33.76 11.29
CA VAL A 22 -1.98 -32.56 10.44
C VAL A 22 -0.58 -32.21 9.96
N GLY A 23 -0.27 -32.57 8.71
CA GLY A 23 0.93 -32.09 8.05
C GLY A 23 0.86 -30.57 8.00
N LYS A 24 1.85 -29.89 8.59
CA LYS A 24 2.05 -28.46 8.34
C LYS A 24 2.26 -28.31 6.84
N ALA A 25 1.26 -27.78 6.14
CA ALA A 25 1.49 -27.23 4.81
C ALA A 25 2.65 -26.24 4.96
N SER A 26 3.72 -26.47 4.20
CA SER A 26 4.80 -25.51 4.09
C SER A 26 4.18 -24.23 3.55
N ALA A 27 4.12 -23.17 4.37
CA ALA A 27 3.74 -21.86 3.87
C ALA A 27 4.67 -21.55 2.69
N GLU A 28 4.10 -21.31 1.51
CA GLU A 28 4.90 -20.88 0.35
C GLU A 28 5.63 -19.60 0.74
N GLU A 29 6.93 -19.54 0.48
CA GLU A 29 7.75 -18.37 0.79
C GLU A 29 7.26 -17.20 -0.05
N VAL A 30 6.73 -16.17 0.61
CA VAL A 30 6.24 -14.95 -0.05
C VAL A 30 7.44 -14.12 -0.49
N THR A 31 7.51 -13.77 -1.77
CA THR A 31 8.49 -12.82 -2.31
C THR A 31 7.78 -11.59 -2.85
N VAL A 32 8.43 -10.43 -2.71
CA VAL A 32 7.90 -9.16 -3.24
C VAL A 32 9.02 -8.42 -3.97
N THR A 33 8.76 -8.04 -5.21
CA THR A 33 9.73 -7.32 -6.06
C THR A 33 9.12 -6.03 -6.57
N ILE A 34 9.78 -4.89 -6.34
CA ILE A 34 9.36 -3.62 -6.95
C ILE A 34 9.91 -3.55 -8.36
N ASN A 35 9.02 -3.68 -9.34
CA ASN A 35 9.33 -3.63 -10.75
C ASN A 35 9.65 -2.22 -11.20
N ASP A 36 8.89 -1.22 -10.73
CA ASP A 36 9.08 0.16 -11.13
C ASP A 36 8.54 1.19 -10.12
N VAL A 37 9.12 2.38 -10.17
CA VAL A 37 8.65 3.58 -9.46
C VAL A 37 8.58 4.72 -10.47
N LYS A 38 7.37 5.27 -10.67
CA LYS A 38 7.11 6.31 -11.67
C LYS A 38 6.59 7.59 -11.03
N VAL A 39 6.92 8.71 -11.65
CA VAL A 39 6.32 10.01 -11.37
C VAL A 39 5.66 10.48 -12.65
N GLU A 40 4.37 10.82 -12.58
CA GLU A 40 3.56 11.16 -13.73
C GLU A 40 2.71 12.39 -13.42
N ASP A 41 2.48 13.22 -14.44
CA ASP A 41 1.77 14.50 -14.30
C ASP A 41 0.50 14.58 -15.15
N THR A 42 0.04 13.41 -15.59
CA THR A 42 -1.06 13.21 -16.53
C THR A 42 -2.43 13.27 -15.88
N VAL A 43 -2.49 13.56 -14.58
CA VAL A 43 -3.72 13.46 -13.79
C VAL A 43 -4.25 14.85 -13.46
N TYR A 44 -5.49 15.10 -13.85
CA TYR A 44 -6.20 16.35 -13.61
C TYR A 44 -7.44 16.09 -12.78
N THR A 45 -7.83 17.08 -11.98
CA THR A 45 -9.06 17.03 -11.19
C THR A 45 -10.25 16.67 -12.09
N PRO A 46 -11.04 15.63 -11.76
CA PRO A 46 -12.20 15.27 -12.57
C PRO A 46 -13.19 16.42 -12.65
N TYR A 47 -13.76 16.62 -13.83
CA TYR A 47 -14.79 17.63 -14.06
C TYR A 47 -16.17 16.99 -13.92
N TYR A 48 -17.01 17.56 -13.06
CA TYR A 48 -18.40 17.15 -12.89
C TYR A 48 -19.29 18.36 -13.19
N GLU A 49 -20.19 18.21 -14.15
CA GLU A 49 -21.27 19.17 -14.36
C GLU A 49 -22.31 18.96 -13.27
N ILE A 50 -22.30 19.80 -12.24
CA ILE A 50 -23.29 19.80 -11.17
C ILE A 50 -24.02 21.13 -11.28
N GLN A 51 -25.35 21.14 -11.24
CA GLN A 51 -26.14 22.38 -11.23
C GLN A 51 -26.23 22.88 -9.78
N THR A 52 -25.33 23.76 -9.36
CA THR A 52 -25.36 24.38 -8.02
C THR A 52 -25.22 25.91 -8.08
N GLU A 53 -25.69 26.61 -7.05
CA GLU A 53 -25.59 28.09 -6.98
C GLU A 53 -24.14 28.62 -6.96
N GLN A 54 -23.12 27.74 -6.79
CA GLN A 54 -21.69 28.06 -6.81
C GLN A 54 -20.99 27.79 -8.17
N ASP A 55 -21.74 27.43 -9.21
CA ASP A 55 -21.21 26.98 -10.52
C ASP A 55 -20.31 28.00 -11.24
N HIS A 56 -20.30 29.26 -10.84
CA HIS A 56 -19.49 30.29 -11.49
C HIS A 56 -18.00 30.29 -11.09
N GLN A 57 -17.58 29.41 -10.16
CA GLN A 57 -16.18 29.25 -9.75
C GLN A 57 -15.69 27.80 -9.80
N GLN A 58 -16.40 26.88 -10.46
CA GLN A 58 -15.93 25.50 -10.63
C GLN A 58 -14.54 25.50 -11.28
N GLY A 59 -13.56 25.15 -10.44
CA GLY A 59 -12.17 25.54 -10.61
C GLY A 59 -11.52 24.94 -11.85
N SER A 60 -10.65 25.73 -12.48
CA SER A 60 -9.70 25.31 -13.50
C SER A 60 -9.14 23.91 -13.21
N ALA A 61 -9.09 23.03 -14.21
CA ALA A 61 -8.53 21.68 -14.11
C ALA A 61 -7.16 21.73 -13.39
N GLN A 62 -7.14 21.42 -12.10
CA GLN A 62 -5.91 21.48 -11.31
C GLN A 62 -5.07 20.25 -11.61
N LYS A 63 -3.78 20.48 -11.87
CA LYS A 63 -2.77 19.46 -12.14
C LYS A 63 -2.37 18.76 -10.83
N TRP A 64 -2.44 17.43 -10.84
CA TRP A 64 -1.91 16.57 -9.79
C TRP A 64 -0.63 15.89 -10.29
N ILE A 65 0.28 15.58 -9.37
CA ILE A 65 1.39 14.68 -9.68
C ILE A 65 1.10 13.34 -9.02
N ARG A 66 1.17 12.25 -9.78
CA ARG A 66 0.96 10.88 -9.34
C ARG A 66 2.30 10.17 -9.20
N LEU A 67 2.50 9.55 -8.05
CA LEU A 67 3.62 8.66 -7.78
C LEU A 67 3.08 7.24 -7.80
N GLY A 68 3.67 6.38 -8.63
CA GLY A 68 3.24 5.00 -8.80
C GLY A 68 4.31 4.00 -8.45
N VAL A 69 3.91 2.96 -7.72
CA VAL A 69 4.75 1.80 -7.41
C VAL A 69 4.12 0.59 -8.07
N TYR A 70 4.91 -0.06 -8.92
CA TYR A 70 4.53 -1.29 -9.61
C TYR A 70 5.36 -2.42 -9.02
N PHE A 71 4.70 -3.48 -8.56
CA PHE A 71 5.38 -4.59 -7.88
C PHE A 71 4.71 -5.92 -8.18
N THR A 72 5.48 -7.00 -8.11
CA THR A 72 5.00 -8.38 -8.24
C THR A 72 5.14 -9.08 -6.90
N THR A 73 4.12 -9.85 -6.52
CA THR A 73 4.12 -10.76 -5.39
C THR A 73 4.09 -12.20 -5.91
N GLU A 74 4.91 -13.08 -5.34
CA GLU A 74 4.90 -14.52 -5.65
C GLU A 74 4.78 -15.33 -4.35
N GLY A 75 4.26 -16.56 -4.47
CA GLY A 75 3.97 -17.45 -3.34
C GLY A 75 2.50 -17.37 -2.91
N GLY A 76 2.25 -17.32 -1.61
CA GLY A 76 0.91 -17.29 -1.02
C GLY A 76 0.31 -15.89 -0.87
N TRP A 77 -0.91 -15.84 -0.32
CA TRP A 77 -1.58 -14.59 0.06
C TRP A 77 -0.79 -13.83 1.13
N ILE A 78 -0.77 -12.50 1.01
CA ILE A 78 -0.19 -11.61 2.03
C ILE A 78 -1.33 -10.98 2.81
N ASP A 79 -1.38 -11.24 4.12
CA ASP A 79 -2.43 -10.70 4.98
C ASP A 79 -2.33 -9.17 5.09
N GLU A 80 -1.12 -8.64 5.31
CA GLU A 80 -0.87 -7.20 5.44
C GLU A 80 0.44 -6.79 4.73
N ILE A 81 0.40 -5.67 4.00
CA ILE A 81 1.57 -5.06 3.37
C ILE A 81 1.58 -3.55 3.59
N ASP A 82 2.75 -3.04 3.97
CA ASP A 82 3.00 -1.63 4.21
C ASP A 82 3.80 -1.05 3.04
N ILE A 83 3.24 -0.09 2.33
CA ILE A 83 3.92 0.60 1.23
C ILE A 83 4.17 2.04 1.64
N THR A 84 5.44 2.41 1.83
CA THR A 84 5.83 3.80 2.04
C THR A 84 6.37 4.40 0.76
N GLN A 85 5.76 5.47 0.28
CA GLN A 85 6.21 6.26 -0.86
C GLN A 85 6.79 7.59 -0.40
N LEU A 86 7.90 7.98 -1.00
CA LEU A 86 8.60 9.24 -0.75
C LEU A 86 8.68 10.04 -2.04
N ALA A 87 8.63 11.37 -1.91
CA ALA A 87 8.99 12.32 -2.96
C ALA A 87 9.99 13.32 -2.39
N VAL A 88 11.00 13.72 -3.13
CA VAL A 88 11.88 14.82 -2.71
C VAL A 88 11.69 16.02 -3.63
N ILE A 89 11.36 17.16 -3.02
CA ILE A 89 11.35 18.46 -3.67
C ILE A 89 12.67 19.12 -3.32
N LYS A 90 13.43 19.46 -4.34
CA LYS A 90 14.71 20.13 -4.14
C LYS A 90 14.52 21.55 -3.65
N GLY A 91 15.30 21.92 -2.65
CA GLY A 91 15.43 23.32 -2.27
C GLY A 91 16.28 24.05 -3.30
N ASP A 92 16.05 25.34 -3.46
CA ASP A 92 17.04 26.20 -4.12
C ASP A 92 18.34 26.22 -3.32
N LYS A 93 19.45 26.72 -3.90
CA LYS A 93 20.81 26.68 -3.32
C LYS A 93 20.96 27.10 -1.85
N ALA A 94 19.99 27.83 -1.28
CA ALA A 94 19.94 28.28 0.11
C ALA A 94 18.93 27.52 1.00
N GLU A 95 18.01 26.76 0.42
CA GLU A 95 16.98 25.99 1.12
C GLU A 95 17.33 24.49 1.15
N LYS A 96 16.87 23.81 2.20
CA LYS A 96 17.04 22.36 2.32
C LYS A 96 15.97 21.64 1.50
N ASP A 97 16.36 20.51 0.92
CA ASP A 97 15.43 19.59 0.28
C ASP A 97 14.30 19.18 1.24
N ILE A 98 13.11 19.06 0.68
CA ILE A 98 11.90 18.68 1.40
C ILE A 98 11.51 17.27 0.95
N THR A 99 11.65 16.30 1.85
CA THR A 99 11.14 14.95 1.63
C THR A 99 9.71 14.84 2.12
N LEU A 100 8.80 14.51 1.22
CA LEU A 100 7.42 14.17 1.50
C LEU A 100 7.30 12.66 1.66
N SER A 101 6.40 12.20 2.53
CA SER A 101 6.15 10.78 2.76
C SER A 101 4.67 10.49 2.91
N GLU A 102 4.25 9.37 2.34
CA GLU A 102 2.98 8.73 2.63
C GLU A 102 3.19 7.24 2.85
N LYS A 103 2.48 6.67 3.85
CA LYS A 103 2.50 5.24 4.15
C LYS A 103 1.08 4.71 4.05
N VAL A 104 0.87 3.72 3.19
CA VAL A 104 -0.43 3.10 2.98
C VAL A 104 -0.36 1.63 3.40
N HIS A 105 -1.39 1.21 4.13
CA HIS A 105 -1.54 -0.14 4.66
C HIS A 105 -2.57 -0.89 3.81
N TYR A 106 -2.16 -1.98 3.18
CA TYR A 106 -3.05 -2.82 2.37
C TYR A 106 -3.21 -4.20 3.00
N ILE A 107 -4.34 -4.84 2.72
CA ILE A 107 -4.69 -6.17 3.24
C ILE A 107 -5.20 -7.10 2.16
N ASN A 108 -5.07 -8.41 2.42
CA ASN A 108 -5.55 -9.48 1.53
C ASN A 108 -4.99 -9.38 0.11
N ILE A 109 -3.66 -9.35 -0.01
CA ILE A 109 -2.98 -9.22 -1.29
C ILE A 109 -2.88 -10.61 -1.93
N GLU A 110 -3.49 -10.76 -3.09
CA GLU A 110 -3.37 -11.97 -3.91
C GLU A 110 -1.98 -12.04 -4.57
N PRO A 111 -1.43 -13.23 -4.89
CA PRO A 111 -0.24 -13.33 -5.71
C PRO A 111 -0.45 -12.73 -7.11
N GLY A 112 0.50 -11.94 -7.62
CA GLY A 112 0.46 -11.40 -8.97
C GLY A 112 1.08 -10.03 -9.13
N ASP A 113 0.65 -9.32 -10.18
CA ASP A 113 1.11 -7.96 -10.49
C ASP A 113 0.17 -6.92 -9.88
N HIS A 114 0.78 -5.95 -9.19
CA HIS A 114 0.09 -4.90 -8.46
C HIS A 114 0.62 -3.53 -8.83
N TYR A 115 -0.22 -2.53 -8.62
CA TYR A 115 0.19 -1.14 -8.65
C TYR A 115 -0.55 -0.35 -7.58
N VAL A 116 0.15 0.62 -7.00
CA VAL A 116 -0.43 1.56 -6.04
C VAL A 116 0.02 2.97 -6.34
N TYR A 117 -0.85 3.94 -6.02
CA TYR A 117 -0.58 5.35 -6.27
C TYR A 117 -0.72 6.18 -5.00
N VAL A 118 0.16 7.17 -4.87
CA VAL A 118 -0.08 8.37 -4.05
C VAL A 118 0.01 9.60 -4.92
N TYR A 119 -0.57 10.69 -4.44
CA TYR A 119 -0.77 11.90 -5.23
C TYR A 119 -0.27 13.12 -4.47
N LEU A 120 0.46 14.00 -5.15
CA LEU A 120 0.81 15.31 -4.65
C LEU A 120 -0.33 16.29 -4.96
N HIS A 121 -0.85 16.94 -3.92
CA HIS A 121 -1.99 17.83 -4.03
C HIS A 121 -1.66 19.10 -4.88
N PRO A 122 -2.59 19.61 -5.72
CA PRO A 122 -2.30 20.72 -6.63
C PRO A 122 -1.89 22.02 -5.95
N SER A 123 -2.36 22.26 -4.71
CA SER A 123 -1.92 23.42 -3.93
C SER A 123 -0.42 23.41 -3.67
N TYR A 124 0.19 22.24 -3.52
CA TYR A 124 1.63 22.09 -3.32
C TYR A 124 2.38 22.25 -4.64
N VAL A 125 1.89 21.59 -5.69
CA VAL A 125 2.40 21.73 -7.06
C VAL A 125 2.46 23.20 -7.45
N LYS A 126 1.39 23.95 -7.19
CA LYS A 126 1.32 25.39 -7.49
C LYS A 126 2.19 26.25 -6.57
N ARG A 127 2.26 25.94 -5.28
CA ARG A 127 3.01 26.76 -4.30
C ARG A 127 4.52 26.72 -4.54
N TYR A 128 5.04 25.58 -4.97
CA TYR A 128 6.48 25.37 -5.17
C TYR A 128 6.85 25.17 -6.65
N GLU A 129 5.93 25.48 -7.57
CA GLU A 129 6.14 25.38 -9.02
C GLU A 129 6.74 24.02 -9.46
N ILE A 130 6.23 22.95 -8.87
CA ILE A 130 6.81 21.61 -9.00
C ILE A 130 6.52 21.04 -10.38
N ASP A 131 7.58 20.66 -11.10
CA ASP A 131 7.48 19.78 -12.26
C ASP A 131 7.68 18.31 -11.82
N ALA A 132 6.85 17.41 -12.34
CA ALA A 132 7.01 15.98 -12.10
C ALA A 132 8.34 15.45 -12.63
N PHE A 133 8.89 16.06 -13.68
CA PHE A 133 10.21 15.71 -14.18
C PHE A 133 11.33 15.99 -13.18
N ASP A 134 11.12 16.88 -12.20
CA ASP A 134 12.14 17.31 -11.24
C ASP A 134 12.02 16.59 -9.88
N LEU A 135 11.04 15.70 -9.75
CA LEU A 135 10.85 14.91 -8.54
C LEU A 135 11.60 13.58 -8.64
N ASP A 136 12.41 13.30 -7.63
CA ASP A 136 12.80 11.93 -7.33
C ASP A 136 11.81 11.28 -6.36
N SER A 137 11.55 10.00 -6.59
CA SER A 137 10.59 9.19 -5.82
C SER A 137 11.23 7.90 -5.33
N ALA A 138 10.78 7.41 -4.18
CA ALA A 138 11.22 6.14 -3.63
C ALA A 138 10.07 5.37 -2.99
N ALA A 139 10.18 4.05 -3.01
CA ALA A 139 9.20 3.13 -2.46
C ALA A 139 9.87 2.10 -1.57
N PHE A 140 9.24 1.83 -0.43
CA PHE A 140 9.63 0.78 0.52
C PHE A 140 8.42 -0.09 0.75
N ILE A 141 8.56 -1.39 0.51
CA ILE A 141 7.52 -2.37 0.79
C ILE A 141 7.97 -3.20 2.00
N ALA A 142 7.11 -3.26 3.01
CA ALA A 142 7.30 -4.09 4.19
C ALA A 142 6.16 -5.09 4.38
N VAL A 143 6.52 -6.32 4.74
CA VAL A 143 5.62 -7.41 5.12
C VAL A 143 5.98 -7.79 6.56
N ASP A 144 4.98 -7.95 7.43
CA ASP A 144 5.17 -8.22 8.86
C ASP A 144 6.13 -7.22 9.56
N GLY A 145 6.05 -5.95 9.16
CA GLY A 145 6.89 -4.88 9.69
C GLY A 145 8.36 -4.89 9.23
N LYS A 146 8.77 -5.83 8.37
CA LYS A 146 10.12 -5.92 7.81
C LYS A 146 10.13 -5.44 6.37
N VAL A 147 11.01 -4.50 6.04
CA VAL A 147 11.22 -4.06 4.65
C VAL A 147 11.79 -5.22 3.83
N VAL A 148 11.03 -5.64 2.81
CA VAL A 148 11.38 -6.75 1.90
C VAL A 148 11.82 -6.26 0.53
N ALA A 149 11.38 -5.07 0.11
CA ALA A 149 11.78 -4.47 -1.16
C ALA A 149 11.93 -2.95 -1.06
N THR A 150 12.84 -2.39 -1.85
CA THR A 150 13.08 -0.95 -1.95
C THR A 150 13.50 -0.59 -3.36
N LYS A 151 13.00 0.53 -3.87
CA LYS A 151 13.42 1.10 -5.15
C LYS A 151 13.32 2.63 -5.08
N GLU A 152 14.27 3.31 -5.72
CA GLU A 152 14.29 4.77 -5.82
C GLU A 152 14.63 5.20 -7.25
N THR A 153 14.15 6.38 -7.63
CA THR A 153 14.72 7.16 -8.74
C THR A 153 15.80 8.09 -8.18
N SER A 154 16.76 8.46 -9.02
CA SER A 154 17.86 9.36 -8.64
C SER A 154 18.30 10.14 -9.88
N LYS A 155 17.36 10.87 -10.46
CA LYS A 155 17.63 11.75 -11.61
C LYS A 155 18.48 12.92 -11.15
N ASP A 156 18.04 13.58 -10.08
CA ASP A 156 18.66 14.81 -9.60
C ASP A 156 19.28 14.60 -8.21
N SER A 157 18.77 13.67 -7.42
CA SER A 157 19.21 13.35 -6.06
C SER A 157 20.33 12.30 -6.05
N PRO A 158 21.24 12.32 -5.06
CA PRO A 158 22.27 11.29 -4.94
C PRO A 158 21.64 9.92 -4.64
N LYS A 159 22.25 8.85 -5.15
CA LYS A 159 21.84 7.47 -4.82
C LYS A 159 21.85 7.26 -3.31
N GLY A 160 20.80 6.66 -2.78
CA GLY A 160 20.57 6.41 -1.36
C GLY A 160 19.94 7.59 -0.62
N TRP A 161 19.50 8.65 -1.30
CA TRP A 161 18.82 9.79 -0.67
C TRP A 161 17.60 9.36 0.16
N SER A 162 16.93 8.29 -0.26
CA SER A 162 15.72 7.78 0.38
C SER A 162 15.97 7.06 1.71
N LEU A 163 17.23 6.73 2.02
CA LEU A 163 17.61 5.98 3.22
C LEU A 163 17.59 6.84 4.49
N ASP A 164 17.86 8.14 4.36
CA ASP A 164 17.70 9.08 5.47
C ASP A 164 16.23 9.52 5.58
N ARG A 165 15.52 8.88 6.51
CA ARG A 165 14.10 9.10 6.75
C ARG A 165 13.83 10.14 7.86
N SER A 166 14.86 10.83 8.36
CA SER A 166 14.75 11.68 9.55
C SER A 166 13.96 12.99 9.33
N ASN A 167 13.88 13.48 8.10
CA ASN A 167 13.26 14.78 7.77
C ASN A 167 11.99 14.67 6.92
N GLN A 168 11.27 13.54 7.02
CA GLN A 168 10.06 13.29 6.24
C GLN A 168 8.86 14.10 6.74
N ARG A 169 8.18 14.78 5.80
CA ARG A 169 6.94 15.51 6.05
C ARG A 169 5.74 14.68 5.58
N LYS A 170 4.77 14.47 6.48
CA LYS A 170 3.52 13.76 6.20
C LYS A 170 2.40 14.71 5.80
N GLY A 171 1.35 14.17 5.18
CA GLY A 171 0.11 14.90 4.87
C GLY A 171 0.16 15.76 3.60
N TYR A 172 1.18 15.56 2.76
CA TYR A 172 1.34 16.27 1.49
C TYR A 172 1.22 15.34 0.27
N LEU A 173 1.61 14.09 0.46
CA LEU A 173 1.25 12.99 -0.43
C LEU A 173 -0.05 12.38 0.12
N LEU A 174 -0.99 12.13 -0.78
CA LEU A 174 -2.32 11.64 -0.46
C LEU A 174 -2.49 10.26 -1.08
N ASN A 175 -3.00 9.31 -0.31
CA ASN A 175 -3.36 8.00 -0.88
C ASN A 175 -4.63 8.12 -1.74
N HIS A 176 -4.91 7.08 -2.54
CA HIS A 176 -6.01 7.12 -3.49
C HIS A 176 -7.38 7.47 -2.86
N ALA A 177 -7.67 6.99 -1.64
CA ALA A 177 -8.95 7.23 -0.96
C ALA A 177 -9.12 8.68 -0.47
N GLU A 178 -8.04 9.46 -0.40
CA GLU A 178 -8.04 10.87 0.00
C GLU A 178 -8.14 11.82 -1.22
N THR A 179 -8.26 11.27 -2.43
CA THR A 179 -8.31 12.03 -3.68
C THR A 179 -9.68 11.97 -4.33
N PRO A 180 -10.02 12.96 -5.18
CA PRO A 180 -11.24 12.88 -5.99
C PRO A 180 -11.24 11.74 -7.02
N PHE A 181 -10.10 11.04 -7.20
CA PHE A 181 -9.98 9.92 -8.14
C PHE A 181 -10.60 8.63 -7.62
N TRP A 182 -10.83 8.52 -6.31
CA TRP A 182 -11.35 7.33 -5.64
C TRP A 182 -12.62 6.78 -6.31
N PHE A 183 -13.53 7.68 -6.70
CA PHE A 183 -14.82 7.29 -7.29
C PHE A 183 -14.75 6.89 -8.76
N VAL A 184 -13.62 7.14 -9.44
CA VAL A 184 -13.48 6.94 -10.88
C VAL A 184 -12.69 5.68 -11.19
N ASN A 185 -11.72 5.32 -10.35
CA ASN A 185 -10.81 4.20 -10.61
C ASN A 185 -11.23 2.92 -9.86
N TYR A 186 -12.32 2.30 -10.32
CA TYR A 186 -12.89 1.10 -9.69
C TYR A 186 -12.00 -0.16 -9.84
N ASP A 187 -11.00 -0.12 -10.72
CA ASP A 187 -10.07 -1.24 -10.97
C ASP A 187 -8.95 -1.32 -9.92
N PHE A 188 -8.95 -0.44 -8.90
CA PHE A 188 -8.07 -0.60 -7.75
C PHE A 188 -8.48 -1.83 -6.93
N LYS A 189 -7.71 -2.91 -7.08
CA LYS A 189 -7.97 -4.19 -6.41
C LYS A 189 -7.64 -4.17 -4.91
N GLU A 190 -6.64 -3.37 -4.52
CA GLU A 190 -6.09 -3.46 -3.18
C GLU A 190 -6.95 -2.73 -2.15
N ILE A 191 -7.20 -3.40 -1.03
CA ILE A 191 -8.03 -2.87 0.07
C ILE A 191 -7.13 -2.09 1.03
N ILE A 192 -7.41 -0.81 1.21
CA ILE A 192 -6.73 0.03 2.22
C ILE A 192 -7.31 -0.25 3.60
N LYS A 193 -6.45 -0.61 4.57
CA LYS A 193 -6.81 -0.76 5.97
C LYS A 193 -6.69 0.59 6.68
N THR A 194 -7.82 1.19 7.04
CA THR A 194 -7.84 2.42 7.86
C THR A 194 -7.62 2.07 9.33
N GLU A 195 -6.61 2.66 9.97
CA GLU A 195 -6.49 2.63 11.43
C GLU A 195 -7.56 3.53 12.05
N LYS A 196 -8.37 2.97 12.97
CA LYS A 196 -9.38 3.72 13.73
C LYS A 196 -8.81 4.25 15.03
#